data_AF-A0A1I4TH81-F1
#
_entry.id   AF-A0A1I4TH81-F1
#
_cell.length_a   1.000
_cell.length_b   1.000
_cell.length_c   1.000
_cell.angle_alpha   90.00
_cell.angle_beta   90.00
_cell.angle_gamma   90.00
#
_symmetry.space_group_name_H-M   'P 1'
#
loop_
_entity.id
_entity.type
_entity.pdbx_description
1 polymer ?
#
loop_
_entity_poly.entity_id
_entity_poly.type
_entity_poly.pdbx_seq_one_letter_code
_entity_poly.pdbx_strand_id
1 'polypeptide(L)'
;MNAQSERPSALTQAEFARHRGVSKAVVTKWKGQGLLVMTAAGLVDVEATEWNLDQRPANYRGGTTHRPVRSVQRDEPDPRERPERKPEPTAKPASPEPRPADMDGEVDAYDPDAQDLPLNEAVRRKENYLGLFRRQEVLKNDKRLVDRGAAEKLFFDTARELRDAWMTWPARVAIEMADELNVDARTLTTILTAHVRKHIAELGEPEPDASIS
;
A
#
# COMPACT_ATOMS: atom_id res chain seq x y z
N MET A 1 -34.91 22.64 -40.17
CA MET A 1 -35.46 21.39 -39.62
C MET A 1 -34.66 20.25 -40.23
N ASN A 2 -33.65 19.72 -39.52
CA ASN A 2 -32.80 18.66 -40.04
C ASN A 2 -33.29 17.30 -39.54
N ALA A 3 -33.44 16.40 -40.50
CA ALA A 3 -33.95 15.05 -40.41
C ALA A 3 -33.40 14.27 -39.20
N GLN A 4 -34.32 13.81 -38.36
CA GLN A 4 -34.08 12.72 -37.42
C GLN A 4 -33.86 11.45 -38.25
N SER A 5 -32.60 11.07 -38.47
CA SER A 5 -32.27 9.70 -38.85
C SER A 5 -32.69 8.79 -37.69
N GLU A 6 -33.80 8.08 -37.87
CA GLU A 6 -34.23 6.98 -37.01
C GLU A 6 -33.09 5.97 -36.88
N ARG A 7 -32.38 5.99 -35.76
CA ARG A 7 -31.37 4.98 -35.44
C ARG A 7 -32.10 3.71 -35.03
N PRO A 8 -31.74 2.51 -35.52
CA PRO A 8 -32.33 1.28 -35.01
C PRO A 8 -31.91 1.10 -33.54
N SER A 9 -32.86 1.31 -32.63
CA SER A 9 -32.63 1.28 -31.17
C SER A 9 -32.22 -0.10 -30.62
N ALA A 10 -32.33 -1.16 -31.44
CA ALA A 10 -32.00 -2.52 -31.06
C ALA A 10 -31.14 -3.20 -32.14
N LEU A 11 -29.93 -3.66 -31.77
CA LEU A 11 -28.98 -4.34 -32.66
C LEU A 11 -28.67 -5.75 -32.16
N THR A 12 -28.28 -6.67 -33.04
CA THR A 12 -27.72 -7.95 -32.56
C THR A 12 -26.37 -7.72 -31.87
N GLN A 13 -25.94 -8.65 -31.01
CA GLN A 13 -24.65 -8.53 -30.31
C GLN A 13 -23.45 -8.41 -31.27
N ALA A 14 -23.52 -9.04 -32.45
CA ALA A 14 -22.48 -8.98 -33.45
C ALA A 14 -22.44 -7.63 -34.16
N GLU A 15 -23.60 -7.01 -34.39
CA GLU A 15 -23.71 -5.66 -34.98
C GLU A 15 -23.30 -4.58 -33.97
N PHE A 16 -23.71 -4.71 -32.70
CA PHE A 16 -23.29 -3.81 -31.63
C PHE A 16 -21.76 -3.85 -31.42
N ALA A 17 -21.16 -5.03 -31.48
CA ALA A 17 -19.70 -5.21 -31.45
C ALA A 17 -18.99 -4.43 -32.57
N ARG A 18 -19.52 -4.53 -33.81
CA ARG A 18 -18.99 -3.81 -34.97
C ARG A 18 -19.20 -2.30 -34.86
N HIS A 19 -20.36 -1.86 -34.39
CA HIS A 19 -20.67 -0.43 -34.21
C HIS A 19 -19.73 0.24 -33.20
N ARG A 20 -19.39 -0.45 -32.10
CA ARG A 20 -18.50 0.08 -31.05
C ARG A 20 -17.01 -0.21 -31.29
N GLY A 21 -16.67 -0.98 -32.34
CA GLY A 21 -15.28 -1.35 -32.65
C GLY A 21 -14.66 -2.35 -31.67
N VAL A 22 -15.47 -3.18 -31.01
CA VAL A 22 -15.04 -4.11 -29.96
C VAL A 22 -15.24 -5.56 -30.43
N SER A 23 -14.42 -6.50 -29.96
CA SER A 23 -14.58 -7.92 -30.31
C SER A 23 -15.86 -8.53 -29.72
N LYS A 24 -16.44 -9.51 -30.42
CA LYS A 24 -17.63 -10.25 -29.96
C LYS A 24 -17.43 -10.89 -28.59
N ALA A 25 -16.21 -11.31 -28.27
CA ALA A 25 -15.87 -11.90 -26.97
C ALA A 25 -16.06 -10.92 -25.80
N VAL A 26 -15.75 -9.63 -26.00
CA VAL A 26 -15.98 -8.60 -24.99
C VAL A 26 -17.47 -8.32 -24.82
N VAL A 27 -18.25 -8.33 -25.91
CA VAL A 27 -19.72 -8.20 -25.82
C VAL A 27 -20.34 -9.38 -25.07
N THR A 28 -19.86 -10.61 -25.29
CA THR A 28 -20.27 -11.78 -24.49
C THR A 28 -19.90 -11.62 -23.01
N LYS A 29 -18.72 -11.08 -22.71
CA LYS A 29 -18.29 -10.79 -21.33
C LYS A 29 -19.21 -9.77 -20.68
N TRP A 30 -19.55 -8.68 -21.38
CA TRP A 30 -20.46 -7.67 -20.88
C TRP A 30 -21.87 -8.23 -20.65
N LYS A 31 -22.33 -9.18 -21.48
CA LYS A 31 -23.60 -9.89 -21.26
C LYS A 31 -23.56 -10.68 -19.95
N GLY A 32 -22.48 -11.45 -19.73
CA GLY A 32 -22.30 -12.22 -18.49
C GLY A 32 -22.17 -11.35 -17.24
N GLN A 33 -21.72 -10.11 -17.40
CA GLN A 33 -21.61 -9.12 -16.32
C GLN A 33 -22.88 -8.27 -16.13
N GLY A 34 -23.97 -8.54 -16.85
CA GLY A 34 -25.23 -7.78 -16.76
C GLY A 34 -25.15 -6.35 -17.30
N LEU A 35 -24.13 -6.04 -18.10
CA LEU A 35 -23.88 -4.69 -18.62
C LEU A 35 -24.65 -4.39 -19.92
N LEU A 36 -25.05 -5.45 -20.65
CA LEU A 36 -25.93 -5.30 -21.80
C LEU A 36 -27.39 -5.30 -21.37
N VAL A 37 -28.11 -4.26 -21.77
CA VAL A 37 -29.57 -4.25 -21.70
C VAL A 37 -30.09 -4.97 -22.95
N MET A 38 -30.72 -6.12 -22.75
CA MET A 38 -31.35 -6.87 -23.83
C MET A 38 -32.85 -6.56 -23.84
N THR A 39 -33.36 -6.20 -25.02
CA THR A 39 -34.80 -6.07 -25.29
C THR A 39 -35.49 -7.44 -25.21
N ALA A 40 -36.81 -7.45 -25.03
CA ALA A 40 -37.62 -8.68 -24.96
C ALA A 40 -37.50 -9.57 -26.22
N ALA A 41 -37.07 -8.99 -27.35
CA ALA A 41 -36.80 -9.69 -28.60
C ALA A 41 -35.39 -10.33 -28.68
N GLY A 42 -34.58 -10.24 -27.62
CA GLY A 42 -33.22 -10.79 -27.59
C GLY A 42 -32.17 -9.94 -28.32
N LEU A 43 -32.49 -8.69 -28.63
CA LEU A 43 -31.58 -7.72 -29.25
C LEU A 43 -31.00 -6.76 -28.20
N VAL A 44 -29.82 -6.23 -28.44
CA VAL A 44 -29.14 -5.25 -27.58
C VAL A 44 -29.77 -3.88 -27.76
N ASP A 45 -30.32 -3.32 -26.69
CA ASP A 45 -30.70 -1.91 -26.64
C ASP A 45 -29.42 -1.08 -26.62
N VAL A 46 -29.18 -0.35 -27.70
CA VAL A 46 -27.93 0.38 -27.90
C VAL A 46 -27.82 1.49 -26.86
N GLU A 47 -28.84 2.33 -26.74
CA GLU A 47 -28.81 3.53 -25.89
C GLU A 47 -28.68 3.18 -24.40
N ALA A 48 -29.47 2.21 -23.94
CA ALA A 48 -29.42 1.76 -22.54
C ALA A 48 -28.09 1.05 -22.20
N THR A 49 -27.53 0.29 -23.14
CA THR A 49 -26.22 -0.36 -22.97
C THR A 49 -25.08 0.64 -22.97
N GLU A 50 -25.12 1.66 -23.84
CA GLU A 50 -24.09 2.70 -23.87
C GLU A 50 -24.09 3.54 -22.59
N TRP A 51 -25.26 3.91 -22.08
CA TRP A 51 -25.38 4.59 -20.79
C TRP A 51 -24.78 3.77 -19.65
N ASN A 52 -25.07 2.47 -19.58
CA ASN A 52 -24.54 1.58 -18.54
C ASN A 52 -23.01 1.39 -18.63
N LEU A 53 -22.45 1.45 -19.85
CA LEU A 53 -21.00 1.40 -20.08
C LEU A 53 -20.30 2.72 -19.74
N ASP A 54 -20.97 3.86 -19.91
CA ASP A 54 -20.40 5.20 -19.67
C ASP A 54 -20.40 5.62 -18.20
N GLN A 55 -21.28 5.04 -17.38
CA GLN A 55 -21.29 5.24 -15.91
C GLN A 55 -20.09 4.58 -15.18
N ARG A 56 -19.13 4.01 -15.91
CA ARG A 56 -17.94 3.36 -15.32
C ARG A 56 -16.80 4.36 -15.08
N PRO A 57 -16.10 4.26 -13.93
CA PRO A 57 -14.88 5.02 -13.70
C PRO A 57 -13.80 4.66 -14.73
N ALA A 58 -12.99 5.65 -15.12
CA ALA A 58 -12.08 5.61 -16.29
C ALA A 58 -11.11 4.42 -16.34
N ASN A 59 -10.85 3.77 -15.20
CA ASN A 59 -9.90 2.67 -15.05
C ASN A 59 -10.38 1.35 -15.71
N TYR A 60 -11.61 1.29 -16.23
CA TYR A 60 -12.16 0.12 -16.92
C TYR A 60 -12.82 0.47 -18.27
N ARG A 61 -12.35 1.53 -18.92
CA ARG A 61 -12.74 1.87 -20.31
C ARG A 61 -11.92 0.97 -21.25
N GLY A 62 -12.48 -0.19 -21.56
CA GLY A 62 -11.87 -1.24 -22.38
C GLY A 62 -11.24 -0.68 -23.66
N GLY A 63 -9.91 -0.69 -23.69
CA GLY A 63 -9.11 -0.10 -24.75
C GLY A 63 -7.64 -0.44 -24.58
N THR A 64 -7.31 -1.72 -24.40
CA THR A 64 -5.95 -2.20 -24.63
C THR A 64 -5.88 -2.75 -26.04
N THR A 65 -5.41 -1.88 -26.94
CA THR A 65 -4.87 -2.22 -28.26
C THR A 65 -3.91 -3.39 -28.14
N HIS A 66 -4.16 -4.44 -28.94
CA HIS A 66 -3.30 -5.62 -29.03
C HIS A 66 -1.86 -5.23 -29.42
N ARG A 67 -0.90 -5.67 -28.60
CA ARG A 67 0.50 -5.84 -28.98
C ARG A 67 0.57 -6.89 -30.12
N PRO A 68 1.27 -6.64 -31.24
CA PRO A 68 1.28 -7.58 -32.35
C PRO A 68 2.12 -8.80 -31.97
N VAL A 69 1.47 -9.95 -31.76
CA VAL A 69 2.15 -11.24 -31.66
C VAL A 69 2.34 -11.76 -33.07
N ARG A 70 3.61 -11.88 -33.46
CA ARG A 70 4.12 -12.47 -34.70
C ARG A 70 3.45 -13.83 -34.94
N SER A 71 2.84 -13.96 -36.11
CA SER A 71 2.24 -15.20 -36.62
C SER A 71 3.27 -16.32 -36.65
N VAL A 72 3.02 -17.39 -35.90
CA VAL A 72 3.61 -18.70 -36.16
C VAL A 72 2.48 -19.54 -36.76
N GLN A 73 2.70 -20.00 -37.99
CA GLN A 73 1.80 -20.86 -38.74
C GLN A 73 1.44 -22.08 -37.88
N ARG A 74 0.15 -22.32 -37.69
CA ARG A 74 -0.37 -23.57 -37.16
C ARG A 74 -0.73 -24.42 -38.37
N ASP A 75 -0.03 -25.53 -38.54
CA ASP A 75 -0.34 -26.53 -39.55
C ASP A 75 -1.79 -27.04 -39.36
N GLU A 76 -2.57 -26.99 -40.45
CA GLU A 76 -3.86 -27.67 -40.58
C GLU A 76 -3.63 -29.18 -40.65
N PRO A 77 -4.35 -30.00 -39.86
CA PRO A 77 -4.51 -31.41 -40.17
C PRO A 77 -5.70 -31.62 -41.13
N ASP A 78 -5.45 -32.47 -42.12
CA ASP A 78 -6.29 -32.99 -43.20
C ASP A 78 -7.76 -33.32 -42.82
N PRO A 79 -8.76 -32.90 -43.64
CA PRO A 79 -10.18 -33.10 -43.40
C PRO A 79 -10.66 -34.50 -43.80
N ARG A 80 -10.14 -35.58 -43.22
CA ARG A 80 -10.68 -36.94 -43.39
C ARG A 80 -10.51 -37.81 -42.15
N GLU A 81 -11.31 -37.54 -41.13
CA GLU A 81 -11.73 -38.58 -40.18
C GLU A 81 -13.03 -38.16 -39.48
N ARG A 82 -14.11 -38.86 -39.78
CA ARG A 82 -15.36 -38.83 -39.01
C ARG A 82 -15.30 -39.98 -38.01
N PRO A 83 -15.26 -39.72 -36.70
CA PRO A 83 -15.66 -40.71 -35.73
C PRO A 83 -17.15 -40.57 -35.42
N GLU A 84 -17.77 -41.73 -35.27
CA GLU A 84 -19.19 -42.00 -35.23
C GLU A 84 -19.90 -41.42 -33.99
N ARG A 85 -21.17 -41.07 -34.18
CA ARG A 85 -22.11 -40.69 -33.13
C ARG A 85 -22.52 -41.91 -32.29
N LYS A 86 -22.36 -41.84 -30.97
CA LYS A 86 -23.20 -42.57 -30.00
C LYS A 86 -23.06 -42.01 -28.57
N PRO A 87 -24.02 -42.28 -27.68
CA PRO A 87 -25.25 -41.51 -27.42
C PRO A 87 -25.08 -40.52 -26.24
N GLU A 88 -26.10 -39.69 -26.01
CA GLU A 88 -26.17 -38.70 -24.92
C GLU A 88 -25.79 -39.28 -23.55
N PRO A 89 -24.87 -38.64 -22.79
CA PRO A 89 -24.74 -38.88 -21.38
C PRO A 89 -25.84 -38.10 -20.64
N THR A 90 -26.67 -38.87 -19.93
CA THR A 90 -27.62 -38.43 -18.90
C THR A 90 -27.00 -37.38 -17.96
N ALA A 91 -27.84 -36.40 -17.58
CA ALA A 91 -27.52 -35.30 -16.68
C ALA A 91 -26.59 -35.70 -15.51
N LYS A 92 -25.40 -35.09 -15.48
CA LYS A 92 -24.57 -35.08 -14.27
C LYS A 92 -25.22 -34.16 -13.23
N PRO A 93 -25.27 -34.55 -11.94
CA PRO A 93 -25.74 -33.69 -10.88
C PRO A 93 -24.86 -32.44 -10.78
N ALA A 94 -25.47 -31.33 -10.37
CA ALA A 94 -24.84 -30.03 -10.19
C ALA A 94 -23.43 -30.15 -9.60
N SER A 95 -22.43 -29.65 -10.33
CA SER A 95 -21.15 -29.33 -9.72
C SER A 95 -21.41 -28.37 -8.56
N PRO A 96 -20.90 -28.65 -7.34
CA PRO A 96 -20.98 -27.68 -6.28
C PRO A 96 -20.30 -26.40 -6.76
N GLU A 97 -20.95 -25.27 -6.51
CA GLU A 97 -20.36 -23.94 -6.67
C GLU A 97 -18.93 -23.95 -6.07
N PRO A 98 -17.96 -23.24 -6.67
CA PRO A 98 -16.70 -23.03 -6.00
C PRO A 98 -16.99 -22.28 -4.71
N ARG A 99 -17.02 -23.02 -3.60
CA ARG A 99 -16.91 -22.43 -2.27
C ARG A 99 -15.67 -21.53 -2.30
N PRO A 100 -15.72 -20.34 -1.67
CA PRO A 100 -14.50 -19.57 -1.47
C PRO A 100 -13.50 -20.54 -0.86
N ALA A 101 -12.31 -20.67 -1.48
CA ALA A 101 -11.28 -21.55 -0.97
C ALA A 101 -11.20 -21.33 0.53
N ASP A 102 -11.55 -22.38 1.25
CA ASP A 102 -11.37 -22.49 2.67
C ASP A 102 -9.86 -22.24 2.86
N MET A 103 -9.50 -21.02 3.28
CA MET A 103 -8.14 -20.69 3.72
C MET A 103 -8.07 -21.07 5.19
N ASP A 104 -8.44 -22.32 5.49
CA ASP A 104 -8.09 -23.12 6.65
C ASP A 104 -6.82 -23.95 6.34
N GLY A 105 -6.02 -23.48 5.38
CA GLY A 105 -4.59 -23.75 5.39
C GLY A 105 -4.03 -23.07 6.62
N GLU A 106 -3.50 -23.88 7.54
CA GLU A 106 -2.61 -23.49 8.62
C GLU A 106 -1.87 -22.20 8.22
N VAL A 107 -2.17 -21.10 8.92
CA VAL A 107 -1.40 -19.87 8.76
C VAL A 107 -0.02 -20.22 9.27
N ASP A 108 0.83 -20.72 8.36
CA ASP A 108 2.25 -20.92 8.61
C ASP A 108 2.73 -19.69 9.34
N ALA A 109 3.31 -19.90 10.51
CA ALA A 109 3.81 -18.82 11.36
C ALA A 109 4.58 -17.86 10.45
N TYR A 110 4.12 -16.61 10.38
CA TYR A 110 4.69 -15.61 9.47
C TYR A 110 6.17 -15.44 9.80
N ASP A 111 7.02 -16.15 9.05
CA ASP A 111 8.46 -16.03 9.13
C ASP A 111 8.88 -14.86 8.21
N PRO A 112 9.26 -13.70 8.79
CA PRO A 112 9.65 -12.54 8.01
C PRO A 112 10.90 -12.78 7.16
N ASP A 113 11.72 -13.79 7.52
CA ASP A 113 13.05 -14.04 6.97
C ASP A 113 13.13 -15.29 6.08
N ALA A 114 12.01 -16.00 5.87
CA ALA A 114 11.96 -17.13 4.94
C ALA A 114 12.43 -16.71 3.54
N GLN A 115 13.32 -17.48 2.93
CA GLN A 115 13.99 -17.10 1.67
C GLN A 115 13.32 -17.73 0.43
N ASP A 116 12.83 -18.96 0.55
CA ASP A 116 12.33 -19.75 -0.58
C ASP A 116 10.79 -19.76 -0.65
N LEU A 117 10.17 -18.59 -0.82
CA LEU A 117 8.72 -18.48 -0.94
C LEU A 117 8.21 -18.69 -2.37
N PRO A 118 6.99 -19.23 -2.54
CA PRO A 118 6.31 -19.23 -3.83
C PRO A 118 6.09 -17.79 -4.33
N LEU A 119 6.10 -17.60 -5.65
CA LEU A 119 6.16 -16.28 -6.29
C LEU A 119 5.05 -15.32 -5.85
N ASN A 120 3.82 -15.82 -5.70
CA ASN A 120 2.67 -15.04 -5.24
C ASN A 120 2.89 -14.47 -3.83
N GLU A 121 3.44 -15.26 -2.92
CA GLU A 121 3.72 -14.83 -1.55
C GLU A 121 4.92 -13.90 -1.47
N ALA A 122 5.97 -14.18 -2.25
CA ALA A 122 7.12 -13.30 -2.38
C ALA A 122 6.73 -11.91 -2.90
N VAL A 123 5.84 -11.83 -3.90
CA VAL A 123 5.30 -10.57 -4.42
C VAL A 123 4.47 -9.85 -3.35
N ARG A 124 3.55 -10.56 -2.68
CA ARG A 124 2.75 -9.98 -1.58
C ARG A 124 3.64 -9.41 -0.47
N ARG A 125 4.67 -10.16 -0.07
CA ARG A 125 5.65 -9.74 0.94
C ARG A 125 6.40 -8.49 0.51
N LYS A 126 6.92 -8.46 -0.72
CA LYS A 126 7.62 -7.30 -1.28
C LYS A 126 6.72 -6.05 -1.26
N GLU A 127 5.48 -6.17 -1.70
CA GLU A 127 4.53 -5.05 -1.71
C GLU A 127 4.20 -4.57 -0.29
N ASN A 128 4.02 -5.49 0.67
CA ASN A 128 3.82 -5.14 2.09
C ASN A 128 5.02 -4.37 2.66
N TYR A 129 6.24 -4.86 2.46
CA TYR A 129 7.46 -4.17 2.91
C TYR A 129 7.64 -2.80 2.25
N LEU A 130 7.38 -2.70 0.94
CA LEU A 130 7.43 -1.41 0.23
C LEU A 130 6.38 -0.43 0.76
N GLY A 131 5.18 -0.91 1.11
CA GLY A 131 4.15 -0.10 1.76
C GLY A 131 4.61 0.45 3.12
N LEU A 132 5.17 -0.41 3.97
CA LEU A 132 5.71 -0.03 5.28
C LEU A 132 6.89 0.96 5.14
N PHE A 133 7.81 0.70 4.22
CA PHE A 133 8.96 1.57 3.95
C PHE A 133 8.51 2.95 3.48
N ARG A 134 7.59 3.03 2.50
CA ARG A 134 7.02 4.31 2.03
C ARG A 134 6.33 5.06 3.16
N ARG A 135 5.60 4.35 4.03
CA ARG A 135 4.97 4.96 5.21
C ARG A 135 6.01 5.52 6.17
N GLN A 136 7.09 4.80 6.45
CA GLN A 136 8.19 5.29 7.29
C GLN A 136 8.84 6.55 6.69
N GLU A 137 9.08 6.57 5.39
CA GLU A 137 9.66 7.72 4.69
C GLU A 137 8.73 8.94 4.72
N VAL A 138 7.43 8.77 4.51
CA VAL A 138 6.45 9.85 4.69
C VAL A 138 6.49 10.38 6.12
N LEU A 139 6.52 9.51 7.13
CA LEU A 139 6.58 9.94 8.53
C LEU A 139 7.88 10.66 8.90
N LYS A 140 9.02 10.27 8.33
CA LYS A 140 10.29 10.99 8.49
C LYS A 140 10.24 12.36 7.82
N ASN A 141 9.75 12.44 6.58
CA ASN A 141 9.62 13.69 5.84
C ASN A 141 8.63 14.66 6.51
N ASP A 142 7.55 14.12 7.08
CA ASP A 142 6.57 14.85 7.90
C ASP A 142 7.11 15.20 9.30
N LYS A 143 8.38 14.87 9.60
CA LYS A 143 9.08 15.13 10.87
C LYS A 143 8.41 14.49 12.09
N ARG A 144 7.63 13.43 11.89
CA ARG A 144 6.98 12.64 12.95
C ARG A 144 7.86 11.50 13.46
N LEU A 145 8.83 11.06 12.67
CA LEU A 145 9.79 10.03 13.03
C LEU A 145 11.20 10.59 12.98
N VAL A 146 11.99 10.32 14.03
CA VAL A 146 13.41 10.69 14.11
C VAL A 146 14.23 9.40 14.25
N ASP A 147 15.44 9.42 13.71
CA ASP A 147 16.39 8.33 13.95
C ASP A 147 16.76 8.27 15.43
N ARG A 148 16.59 7.09 16.02
CA ARG A 148 16.81 6.89 17.46
C ARG A 148 18.24 7.18 17.87
N GLY A 149 19.23 6.70 17.10
CA GLY A 149 20.64 6.91 17.40
C GLY A 149 21.03 8.39 17.34
N ALA A 150 20.50 9.12 16.34
CA ALA A 150 20.68 10.56 16.24
C ALA A 150 20.03 11.32 17.41
N ALA A 151 18.82 10.92 17.83
CA ALA A 151 18.13 11.53 18.96
C ALA A 151 18.85 11.29 20.29
N GLU A 152 19.29 10.05 20.53
CA GLU A 152 20.08 9.69 21.72
C GLU A 152 21.39 10.48 21.75
N LYS A 153 22.12 10.54 20.64
CA LYS A 153 23.35 11.33 20.54
C LYS A 153 23.09 12.80 20.87
N LEU A 154 22.08 13.41 20.24
CA LEU A 154 21.74 14.82 20.49
C LEU A 154 21.39 15.06 21.96
N PHE A 155 20.67 14.14 22.60
CA PHE A 155 20.34 14.23 24.02
C PHE A 155 21.61 14.19 24.88
N PHE A 156 22.53 13.25 24.64
CA PHE A 156 23.80 13.17 25.37
C PHE A 156 24.70 14.38 25.16
N ASP A 157 24.79 14.88 23.92
CA ASP A 157 25.56 16.08 23.58
C ASP A 157 24.97 17.29 24.33
N THR A 158 23.65 17.47 24.30
CA THR A 158 22.96 18.55 25.03
C THR A 158 23.16 18.45 26.54
N ALA A 159 23.03 17.24 27.12
CA ALA A 159 23.25 17.02 28.55
C ALA A 159 24.70 17.33 28.95
N ARG A 160 25.67 17.02 28.08
CA ARG A 160 27.07 17.35 28.30
C ARG A 160 27.30 18.86 28.26
N GLU A 161 26.74 19.55 27.27
CA GLU A 161 26.82 21.02 27.18
C GLU A 161 26.26 21.69 28.43
N LEU A 162 25.12 21.21 28.94
CA LEU A 162 24.54 21.68 30.20
C LEU A 162 25.47 21.42 31.38
N ARG A 163 26.05 20.22 31.49
CA ARG A 163 27.02 19.89 32.54
C ARG A 163 28.22 20.84 32.52
N ASP A 164 28.79 21.06 31.35
CA ASP A 164 29.96 21.92 31.17
C ASP A 164 29.61 23.40 31.47
N ALA A 165 28.40 23.84 31.10
CA ALA A 165 27.88 25.17 31.45
C ALA A 165 27.74 25.36 32.96
N TRP A 166 27.22 24.36 33.69
CA TRP A 166 27.16 24.40 35.15
C TRP A 166 28.54 24.37 35.80
N MET A 167 29.49 23.61 35.26
CA MET A 167 30.86 23.56 35.80
C MET A 167 31.60 24.89 35.69
N THR A 168 31.28 25.71 34.69
CA THR A 168 31.89 27.03 34.48
C THR A 168 31.08 28.18 35.10
N TRP A 169 29.82 27.93 35.46
CA TRP A 169 28.93 28.95 36.01
C TRP A 169 29.43 29.61 37.31
N PRO A 170 29.93 28.89 38.33
CA PRO A 170 30.41 29.51 39.58
C PRO A 170 31.47 30.58 39.37
N ALA A 171 32.42 30.36 38.46
CA ALA A 171 33.47 31.32 38.18
C ALA A 171 32.95 32.61 37.52
N ARG A 172 31.79 32.56 36.86
CA ARG A 172 31.17 33.73 36.22
C ARG A 172 30.37 34.56 37.22
N VAL A 173 29.56 33.92 38.07
CA VAL A 173 28.63 34.62 38.97
C VAL A 173 29.19 34.94 40.35
N ALA A 174 30.25 34.25 40.79
CA ALA A 174 30.72 34.39 42.16
C ALA A 174 31.29 35.78 42.48
N ILE A 175 31.77 36.54 41.49
CA ILE A 175 32.26 37.90 41.70
C ILE A 175 31.07 38.83 42.00
N GLU A 176 30.08 38.85 41.12
CA GLU A 176 28.87 39.66 41.27
C GLU A 176 28.11 39.31 42.56
N MET A 177 27.94 38.02 42.84
CA MET A 177 27.30 37.56 44.08
C MET A 177 28.10 37.92 45.34
N ALA A 178 29.43 37.91 45.27
CA ALA A 178 30.28 38.25 46.41
C ALA A 178 30.22 39.75 46.73
N ASP A 179 30.12 40.60 45.71
CA ASP A 179 29.94 42.04 45.86
C ASP A 179 28.57 42.35 46.50
N GLU A 180 27.49 41.69 46.05
CA GLU A 180 26.15 41.85 46.64
C GLU A 180 26.06 41.40 48.11
N LEU A 181 26.73 40.31 48.45
CA LEU A 181 26.74 39.74 49.80
C LEU A 181 27.84 40.33 50.70
N ASN A 182 28.73 41.17 50.15
CA ASN A 182 29.92 41.73 50.80
C ASN A 182 30.81 40.65 51.46
N VAL A 183 31.11 39.58 50.70
CA VAL A 183 31.96 38.44 51.11
C VAL A 183 33.17 38.29 50.18
N ASP A 184 34.15 37.45 50.56
CA ASP A 184 35.31 37.16 49.69
C ASP A 184 34.92 36.32 48.46
N ALA A 185 35.14 36.86 47.27
CA ALA A 185 34.80 36.23 45.99
C ALA A 185 35.52 34.90 45.76
N ARG A 186 36.79 34.78 46.20
CA ARG A 186 37.56 33.54 46.04
C ARG A 186 36.96 32.40 46.87
N THR A 187 36.59 32.70 48.11
CA THR A 187 35.94 31.75 49.01
C THR A 187 34.57 31.35 48.48
N LEU A 188 33.76 32.32 48.04
CA LEU A 188 32.44 32.04 47.46
C LEU A 188 32.53 31.16 46.20
N THR A 189 33.46 31.45 45.29
CA THR A 189 33.71 30.62 44.09
C THR A 189 34.04 29.17 44.46
N THR A 190 34.87 28.98 45.50
CA THR A 190 35.29 27.65 45.95
C THR A 190 34.12 26.85 46.50
N ILE A 191 33.32 27.47 47.38
CA ILE A 191 32.13 26.86 47.99
C ILE A 191 31.10 26.51 46.93
N LEU A 192 30.75 27.47 46.05
CA LEU A 192 29.79 27.25 44.97
C LEU A 192 30.24 26.13 44.02
N THR A 193 31.52 26.08 43.66
CA THR A 193 32.07 25.01 42.81
C THR A 193 31.89 23.64 43.46
N ALA A 194 32.12 23.52 44.76
CA ALA A 194 31.92 22.25 45.48
C ALA A 194 30.44 21.82 45.49
N HIS A 195 29.52 22.75 45.77
CA HIS A 195 28.09 22.44 45.78
C HIS A 195 27.53 22.09 44.40
N VAL A 196 27.94 22.82 43.35
CA VAL A 196 27.52 22.54 41.98
C VAL A 196 28.03 21.18 41.51
N ARG A 197 29.29 20.84 41.82
CA ARG A 197 29.83 19.50 41.52
C ARG A 197 29.06 18.39 42.23
N LYS A 198 28.74 18.58 43.52
CA LYS A 198 27.93 17.64 44.29
C LYS A 198 26.55 17.46 43.64
N HIS A 199 25.88 18.56 43.30
CA HIS A 199 24.57 18.52 42.66
C HIS A 199 24.58 17.80 41.30
N ILE A 200 25.57 18.07 40.45
CA ILE A 200 25.73 17.38 39.16
C ILE A 200 25.98 15.89 39.37
N ALA A 201 26.74 15.50 40.40
CA ALA A 201 26.99 14.11 40.73
C ALA A 201 25.70 13.40 41.16
N GLU A 202 24.91 14.02 42.04
CA GLU A 202 23.59 13.52 42.47
C GLU A 202 22.63 13.34 41.29
N LEU A 203 22.61 14.27 40.32
CA LEU A 203 21.82 14.13 39.09
C LEU A 203 22.30 13.00 38.16
N GLY A 204 23.56 12.58 38.31
CA GLY A 204 24.17 11.51 37.51
C GLY A 204 24.00 10.12 38.10
N GLU A 205 23.55 10.01 39.35
CA GLU A 205 23.19 8.74 39.97
C GLU A 205 21.81 8.32 39.44
N PRO A 206 21.70 7.22 38.67
CA PRO A 206 20.38 6.74 38.27
C PRO A 206 19.63 6.32 39.54
N GLU A 207 18.42 6.86 39.74
CA GLU A 207 17.47 6.31 40.69
C GLU A 207 17.41 4.79 40.47
N PRO A 208 17.64 3.96 41.50
CA PRO A 208 17.57 2.52 41.33
C PRO A 208 16.18 2.16 40.82
N ASP A 209 16.11 1.66 39.58
CA ASP A 209 14.88 1.44 38.81
C ASP A 209 13.75 0.84 39.66
N ALA A 210 12.77 1.68 40.01
CA ALA A 210 11.49 1.26 40.54
C ALA A 210 10.51 0.98 39.39
N SER A 211 10.90 0.23 38.35
CA SER A 211 9.99 -0.24 37.27
C SER A 211 10.67 -1.24 36.31
N ILE A 212 11.13 -2.38 36.83
CA ILE A 212 11.21 -3.61 36.04
C ILE A 212 10.59 -4.73 36.89
N SER A 213 9.26 -4.83 36.82
CA SER A 213 8.51 -6.02 37.24
C SER A 213 7.31 -6.22 36.33
#